data_AF-A0A1E3WL12-F1
#
_entry.id   AF-A0A1E3WL12-F1
#
_cell.length_a   1.000
_cell.length_b   1.000
_cell.length_c   1.000
_cell.angle_alpha   90.00
_cell.angle_beta   90.00
_cell.angle_gamma   90.00
#
_symmetry.space_group_name_H-M   'P 1'
#
loop_
_entity.id
_entity.type
_entity.pdbx_description
1 polymer ?
#
loop_
_entity_poly.entity_id
_entity_poly.type
_entity_poly.pdbx_seq_one_letter_code
_entity_poly.pdbx_strand_id
1 'polypeptide(L)'
;MSKHEFEGFTVELIPECESVPMNITIDNAAGFTIELPKTGAFHFVPLTNSAVNVVMFKMDNETTNPPEISFHLSNDGLEKLKEISVLPVIG
;
A
#
# COMPACT_ATOMS: atom_id res chain seq x y z
N MET A 1 -3.82 7.00 15.79
CA MET A 1 -3.84 6.84 14.33
C MET A 1 -2.68 7.63 13.76
N SER A 2 -1.90 7.04 12.87
CA SER A 2 -0.74 7.70 12.23
C SER A 2 -1.02 7.80 10.73
N LYS A 3 -0.89 9.00 10.18
CA LYS A 3 -1.09 9.27 8.74
C LYS A 3 0.24 9.59 8.09
N HIS A 4 0.47 9.00 6.92
CA HIS A 4 1.71 9.12 6.17
C HIS A 4 1.39 9.49 4.72
N GLU A 5 1.82 10.67 4.32
CA GLU A 5 1.56 11.21 2.99
C GLU A 5 2.51 10.60 1.94
N PHE A 6 1.96 10.27 0.79
CA PHE A 6 2.66 9.89 -0.44
C PHE A 6 2.23 10.84 -1.56
N GLU A 7 2.89 10.75 -2.71
CA GLU A 7 2.45 11.53 -3.87
C GLU A 7 1.10 11.01 -4.37
N GLY A 8 0.03 11.78 -4.14
CA GLY A 8 -1.32 11.51 -4.63
C GLY A 8 -2.18 10.61 -3.74
N PHE A 9 -1.67 10.16 -2.59
CA PHE A 9 -2.46 9.42 -1.61
C PHE A 9 -1.85 9.48 -0.21
N THR A 10 -2.66 9.16 0.79
CA THR A 10 -2.27 9.05 2.19
C THR A 10 -2.49 7.62 2.69
N VAL A 11 -1.51 7.08 3.40
CA VAL A 11 -1.64 5.82 4.15
C VAL A 11 -1.96 6.12 5.61
N GLU A 12 -3.01 5.52 6.15
CA GLU A 12 -3.38 5.63 7.56
C GLU A 12 -3.25 4.27 8.27
N LEU A 13 -2.56 4.26 9.41
CA LEU A 13 -2.47 3.11 10.30
C LEU A 13 -3.62 3.13 11.32
N ILE A 14 -4.34 2.00 11.40
CA ILE A 14 -5.52 1.80 12.25
C ILE A 14 -5.23 0.66 13.24
N PRO A 15 -4.38 0.89 14.26
CA PRO A 15 -3.93 -0.17 15.17
C PRO A 15 -5.05 -0.78 16.02
N GLU A 16 -6.19 -0.08 16.15
CA GLU A 16 -7.35 -0.54 16.90
C GLU A 16 -8.25 -1.49 16.09
N CYS A 17 -8.02 -1.62 14.77
CA CYS A 17 -8.81 -2.48 13.88
C CYS A 17 -7.95 -3.64 13.39
N GLU A 18 -7.97 -4.76 14.11
CA GLU A 18 -7.18 -5.94 13.74
C GLU A 18 -7.52 -6.49 12.36
N SER A 19 -8.77 -6.37 11.90
CA SER A 19 -9.17 -6.88 10.58
C SER A 19 -8.68 -5.99 9.42
N VAL A 20 -8.56 -4.69 9.65
CA VAL A 20 -8.18 -3.67 8.66
C VAL A 20 -7.16 -2.73 9.32
N PRO A 21 -5.89 -3.15 9.43
CA PRO A 21 -4.89 -2.39 10.17
C PRO A 21 -4.36 -1.18 9.40
N MET A 22 -4.66 -1.06 8.11
CA MET A 22 -4.21 0.04 7.25
C MET A 22 -5.30 0.45 6.25
N ASN A 23 -5.32 1.73 5.89
CA ASN A 23 -6.15 2.27 4.83
C ASN A 23 -5.34 3.15 3.86
N ILE A 24 -5.76 3.22 2.60
CA ILE A 24 -5.27 4.19 1.62
C ILE A 24 -6.40 5.17 1.29
N THR A 25 -6.14 6.47 1.41
CA THR A 25 -7.05 7.52 0.94
C THR A 25 -6.40 8.21 -0.25
N ILE A 26 -7.10 8.29 -1.38
CA ILE A 26 -6.57 8.94 -2.58
C ILE A 26 -6.79 10.45 -2.44
N ASP A 27 -5.72 11.23 -2.57
CA ASP A 27 -5.79 12.67 -2.39
C ASP A 27 -6.60 13.29 -3.53
N ASN A 28 -7.37 14.34 -3.23
CA ASN A 28 -8.22 15.05 -4.19
C ASN A 28 -9.29 14.17 -4.90
N ALA A 29 -9.47 12.91 -4.50
CA ALA A 29 -10.60 12.09 -4.87
C ALA A 29 -11.74 12.29 -3.87
N ALA A 30 -12.99 12.35 -4.35
CA ALA A 30 -14.14 12.59 -3.48
C ALA A 30 -14.43 11.38 -2.58
N GLY A 31 -13.91 11.39 -1.35
CA GLY A 31 -14.35 10.51 -0.26
C GLY A 31 -14.08 9.01 -0.46
N PHE A 32 -13.04 8.64 -1.20
CA PHE A 32 -12.67 7.24 -1.39
C PHE A 32 -11.52 6.83 -0.49
N THR A 33 -11.79 5.82 0.34
CA THR A 33 -10.79 5.12 1.14
C THR A 33 -10.84 3.65 0.78
N ILE A 34 -9.66 3.07 0.63
CA ILE A 34 -9.46 1.64 0.42
C ILE A 34 -9.01 1.05 1.74
N GLU A 35 -9.79 0.10 2.23
CA GLU A 35 -9.46 -0.69 3.40
C GLU A 35 -8.48 -1.81 3.03
N LEU A 36 -7.37 -1.90 3.77
CA LEU A 36 -6.36 -2.92 3.57
C LEU A 36 -6.47 -3.99 4.68
N PRO A 37 -6.99 -5.18 4.37
CA PRO A 37 -7.19 -6.22 5.36
C PRO A 37 -5.86 -6.80 5.85
N LYS A 38 -5.85 -7.35 7.07
CA LYS A 38 -4.66 -7.96 7.69
C LYS A 38 -4.06 -9.14 6.90
N THR A 39 -4.85 -9.76 6.04
CA THR A 39 -4.45 -10.88 5.16
C THR A 39 -3.74 -10.39 3.90
N GLY A 40 -3.77 -9.09 3.64
CA GLY A 40 -3.20 -8.51 2.44
C GLY A 40 -1.69 -8.35 2.51
N ALA A 41 -1.10 -8.09 1.34
CA ALA A 41 0.33 -7.84 1.21
C ALA A 41 0.61 -6.93 0.01
N PHE A 42 1.63 -6.09 0.15
CA PHE A 42 2.20 -5.33 -0.94
C PHE A 42 3.28 -6.17 -1.64
N HIS A 43 3.20 -6.26 -2.95
CA HIS A 43 4.21 -6.82 -3.84
C HIS A 43 4.76 -5.71 -4.70
N PHE A 44 6.07 -5.61 -4.91
CA PHE A 44 6.64 -4.59 -5.76
C PHE A 44 7.59 -5.15 -6.80
N VAL A 45 7.65 -4.48 -7.96
CA VAL A 45 8.58 -4.79 -9.04
C VAL A 45 9.27 -3.49 -9.47
N PRO A 46 10.62 -3.44 -9.47
CA PRO A 46 11.33 -2.29 -9.96
C PRO A 46 11.18 -2.18 -11.48
N LEU A 47 10.85 -0.99 -11.98
CA LEU A 47 10.86 -0.73 -13.42
C LEU A 47 12.31 -0.49 -13.83
N THR A 48 12.86 -1.39 -14.65
CA THR A 48 14.29 -1.58 -14.96
C THR A 48 15.04 -0.32 -15.41
N ASN A 49 14.33 0.73 -15.85
CA ASN A 49 14.90 1.98 -16.35
C ASN A 49 14.30 3.24 -15.69
N SER A 50 13.67 3.13 -14.51
CA SER A 50 13.09 4.28 -13.82
C SER A 50 13.37 4.26 -12.31
N ALA A 51 13.35 5.43 -11.67
CA ALA A 51 13.43 5.56 -10.22
C ALA A 51 12.09 5.24 -9.51
N VAL A 52 11.28 4.37 -10.12
CA VAL A 52 9.89 4.09 -9.76
C VAL A 52 9.67 2.57 -9.74
N ASN A 53 8.84 2.13 -8.81
CA ASN A 53 8.43 0.76 -8.60
C ASN A 53 6.92 0.66 -8.84
N VAL A 54 6.49 -0.42 -9.48
CA VAL A 54 5.08 -0.79 -9.49
C VAL A 54 4.81 -1.53 -8.19
N VAL A 55 3.91 -0.99 -7.37
CA VAL A 55 3.43 -1.61 -6.14
C VAL A 55 2.03 -2.15 -6.39
N MET A 56 1.85 -3.41 -6.05
CA MET A 56 0.63 -4.17 -6.24
C MET A 56 0.15 -4.65 -4.88
N PHE A 57 -1.09 -4.33 -4.51
CA PHE A 57 -1.66 -4.82 -3.27
C PHE A 57 -2.60 -5.99 -3.55
N LYS A 58 -2.35 -7.11 -2.87
CA LYS A 58 -3.27 -8.24 -2.78
C LYS A 58 -4.09 -8.11 -1.51
N MET A 59 -5.41 -8.19 -1.61
CA MET A 59 -6.33 -8.23 -0.46
C MET A 59 -6.17 -9.52 0.37
N ASP A 60 -5.80 -10.62 -0.28
CA ASP A 60 -5.49 -11.88 0.38
C ASP A 60 -4.24 -12.51 -0.22
N ASN A 61 -3.16 -12.52 0.56
CA ASN A 61 -1.86 -13.03 0.15
C ASN A 61 -1.81 -14.56 0.08
N GLU A 62 -2.76 -15.27 0.67
CA GLU A 62 -2.81 -16.74 0.63
C GLU A 62 -3.39 -17.29 -0.68
N THR A 63 -4.07 -16.43 -1.45
CA THR A 63 -4.75 -16.84 -2.69
C THR A 63 -3.87 -16.66 -3.93
N THR A 64 -4.20 -17.39 -5.00
CA THR A 64 -3.59 -17.20 -6.33
C THR A 64 -4.24 -16.07 -7.14
N ASN A 65 -5.16 -15.30 -6.55
CA ASN A 65 -5.84 -14.21 -7.25
C ASN A 65 -4.86 -13.11 -7.65
N PRO A 66 -5.08 -12.43 -8.78
CA PRO A 66 -4.25 -11.28 -9.13
C PRO A 66 -4.45 -10.14 -8.13
N PRO A 67 -3.46 -9.23 -7.97
CA PRO A 67 -3.61 -8.03 -7.15
C PRO A 67 -4.79 -7.16 -7.59
N GLU A 68 -5.51 -6.59 -6.63
CA GLU A 68 -6.70 -5.78 -6.88
C GLU A 68 -6.38 -4.30 -7.08
N ILE A 69 -5.25 -3.85 -6.54
CA ILE A 69 -4.83 -2.44 -6.57
C ILE A 69 -3.40 -2.36 -7.04
N SER A 70 -3.10 -1.40 -7.90
CA SER A 70 -1.74 -1.11 -8.32
C SER A 70 -1.50 0.38 -8.39
N PHE A 71 -0.34 0.81 -7.93
CA PHE A 71 0.10 2.20 -7.95
C PHE A 71 1.62 2.26 -8.10
N HIS A 72 2.13 3.46 -8.37
CA HIS A 72 3.55 3.69 -8.59
C HIS A 72 4.14 4.41 -7.39
N LEU A 73 5.31 3.98 -6.94
CA LEU A 73 6.09 4.66 -5.91
C LEU A 73 7.49 4.95 -6.40
N SER A 74 8.03 6.12 -6.07
CA SER A 74 9.47 6.35 -6.16
C SER A 74 10.23 5.38 -5.26
N ASN A 75 11.55 5.24 -5.45
CA ASN A 75 12.39 4.45 -4.54
C ASN A 75 12.26 4.91 -3.08
N ASP A 76 12.31 6.23 -2.84
CA ASP A 76 12.14 6.81 -1.50
C ASP A 76 10.74 6.53 -0.94
N GLY A 77 9.70 6.59 -1.79
CA GLY A 77 8.35 6.21 -1.42
C GLY A 77 8.25 4.73 -1.03
N LEU A 78 8.88 3.83 -1.78
CA LEU A 78 8.90 2.41 -1.46
C LEU A 78 9.61 2.14 -0.13
N GLU A 79 10.76 2.76 0.12
CA GLU A 79 11.47 2.61 1.40
C GLU A 79 10.63 3.13 2.57
N LYS A 80 9.97 4.29 2.39
CA LYS A 80 9.00 4.80 3.37
C LYS A 80 7.86 3.80 3.61
N LEU A 81 7.31 3.19 2.56
CA LEU A 81 6.25 2.18 2.69
C LEU A 81 6.74 0.97 3.50
N LYS A 82 7.95 0.47 3.25
CA LYS A 82 8.56 -0.64 4.02
C LYS A 82 8.73 -0.28 5.50
N GLU A 83 9.06 0.97 5.80
CA GLU A 83 9.24 1.43 7.18
C GLU A 83 7.92 1.50 7.95
N ILE A 84 6.86 2.02 7.31
CA ILE A 84 5.59 2.30 8.01
C ILE A 84 4.57 1.15 7.94
N SER A 85 4.70 0.26 6.95
CA SER A 85 3.67 -0.74 6.68
C SER A 85 3.65 -1.79 7.79
N VAL A 86 2.46 -2.03 8.34
CA VAL A 86 2.21 -3.17 9.24
C VAL A 86 1.79 -4.42 8.47
N LEU A 87 1.59 -4.31 7.16
CA LEU A 87 1.39 -5.42 6.23
C LEU A 87 2.72 -5.77 5.54
N PRO A 88 2.92 -7.03 5.10
CA PRO A 88 4.12 -7.43 4.37
C PRO A 88 4.35 -6.58 3.12
N VAL A 89 5.60 -6.19 2.89
CA VAL A 89 6.06 -5.53 1.66
C VAL A 89 7.14 -6.41 1.02
N ILE A 90 6.79 -7.06 -0.08
CA ILE A 90 7.53 -8.18 -0.69
C ILE A 90 8.01 -7.75 -2.08
N GLY A 91 9.26 -8.05 -2.42
CA GLY A 91 9.83 -7.80 -3.76
C GLY A 91 10.90 -8.78 -4.14
#